data_AF-A0A1B6ERX8-F1
#
_entry.id   AF-A0A1B6ERX8-F1
#
_cell.length_a   1.000
_cell.length_b   1.000
_cell.length_c   1.000
_cell.angle_alpha   90.00
_cell.angle_beta   90.00
_cell.angle_gamma   90.00
#
_symmetry.space_group_name_H-M   'P 1'
#
loop_
_entity.id
_entity.type
_entity.pdbx_description
1 polymer ?
#
loop_
_entity_poly.entity_id
_entity_poly.type
_entity_poly.pdbx_seq_one_letter_code
_entity_poly.pdbx_strand_id
1 'polypeptide(L)'
;LDHSASVREAAVDLVGKFVLTQPSLLVKYYDMLSGRILDTGVSVRKKVIKIMKDICIQHPNFTKTSDIYVKIIRRLNDEEVGVCKLVLEVFRTLWFTPASEEEVAGRAANIADVVAI
;
A
#
# COMPACT_ATOMS: atom_id res chain seq x y z
N LEU A 1 -3.30 11.85 18.86
CA LEU A 1 -3.96 10.82 18.01
C LEU A 1 -5.14 10.28 18.78
N ASP A 2 -6.25 9.93 18.12
CA ASP A 2 -7.36 9.27 18.81
C ASP A 2 -6.94 7.88 19.34
N HIS A 3 -7.35 7.54 20.56
CA HIS A 3 -6.96 6.28 21.22
C HIS A 3 -7.67 5.07 20.62
N SER A 4 -8.86 5.25 20.03
CA SER A 4 -9.64 4.17 19.43
C SER A 4 -9.11 3.76 18.06
N ALA A 5 -8.72 2.49 17.92
CA ALA A 5 -8.27 1.95 16.64
C ALA A 5 -9.35 2.03 15.55
N SER A 6 -10.63 1.85 15.91
CA SER A 6 -11.73 1.93 14.93
C SER A 6 -11.94 3.34 14.39
N VAL A 7 -11.78 4.37 15.24
CA VAL A 7 -11.85 5.78 14.82
C VAL A 7 -10.69 6.11 13.90
N ARG A 8 -9.47 5.67 14.24
CA ARG A 8 -8.30 5.85 13.38
C ARG A 8 -8.45 5.14 12.04
N GLU A 9 -8.98 3.92 12.04
CA GLU A 9 -9.25 3.18 10.81
C GLU A 9 -10.27 3.92 9.92
N ALA A 10 -11.37 4.41 10.50
CA ALA A 10 -12.38 5.17 9.77
C ALA A 10 -11.80 6.45 9.16
N ALA A 11 -10.94 7.16 9.90
CA ALA A 11 -10.25 8.34 9.40
C ALA A 11 -9.32 8.00 8.22
N VAL A 12 -8.53 6.93 8.34
CA VAL A 12 -7.66 6.45 7.26
C VAL A 12 -8.47 6.03 6.04
N ASP A 13 -9.58 5.31 6.23
CA ASP A 13 -10.47 4.88 5.15
C ASP A 13 -11.08 6.07 4.41
N LEU A 14 -11.54 7.10 5.13
CA LEU A 14 -12.08 8.32 4.55
C LEU A 14 -11.02 9.03 3.69
N VAL A 15 -9.83 9.30 4.24
CA VAL A 15 -8.75 9.96 3.50
C VAL A 15 -8.30 9.10 2.31
N GLY A 16 -8.22 7.78 2.49
CA GLY A 16 -7.91 6.80 1.45
C GLY A 16 -8.84 6.91 0.24
N LYS A 17 -10.15 7.01 0.48
CA LYS A 17 -11.15 7.20 -0.59
C LYS A 17 -10.92 8.50 -1.36
N PHE A 18 -10.60 9.60 -0.69
CA PHE A 18 -10.34 10.90 -1.35
C PHE A 18 -9.05 10.93 -2.17
N VAL A 19 -7.96 10.31 -1.69
CA VAL A 19 -6.70 10.30 -2.45
C VAL A 19 -6.79 9.43 -3.70
N LEU A 20 -7.62 8.38 -3.67
CA LEU A 20 -7.87 7.53 -4.84
C LEU A 20 -8.67 8.26 -5.91
N THR A 21 -9.66 9.08 -5.52
CA THR A 21 -10.51 9.83 -6.47
C THR A 21 -9.87 11.11 -6.98
N GLN A 22 -8.94 11.72 -6.23
CA GLN A 22 -8.32 13.00 -6.59
C GLN A 22 -6.79 12.95 -6.52
N PRO A 23 -6.08 12.82 -7.66
CA PRO A 23 -4.61 12.69 -7.71
C PRO A 23 -3.85 13.84 -7.03
N SER A 24 -4.36 15.07 -7.06
CA SER A 24 -3.73 16.21 -6.38
C SER A 24 -3.69 16.05 -4.85
N LEU A 25 -4.63 15.30 -4.28
CA LEU A 25 -4.67 15.01 -2.84
C LEU A 25 -3.73 13.86 -2.46
N LEU A 26 -3.47 12.93 -3.38
CA LEU A 26 -2.53 11.83 -3.15
C LEU A 26 -1.15 12.36 -2.77
N VAL A 27 -0.59 13.29 -3.56
CA VAL A 27 0.71 13.91 -3.27
C VAL A 27 0.72 14.57 -1.89
N LYS A 28 -0.37 15.26 -1.54
CA LYS A 28 -0.49 16.01 -0.28
C LYS A 28 -0.59 15.11 0.96
N TYR A 29 -1.31 13.99 0.86
CA TYR A 29 -1.62 13.14 2.01
C TYR A 29 -0.81 11.85 2.08
N TYR A 30 0.03 11.57 1.08
CA TYR A 30 0.81 10.35 1.00
C TYR A 30 1.66 10.09 2.26
N ASP A 31 2.44 11.07 2.71
CA ASP A 31 3.32 10.90 3.88
C ASP A 31 2.52 10.62 5.16
N MET A 32 1.37 11.29 5.30
CA MET A 32 0.46 11.07 6.45
C MET A 32 -0.17 9.68 6.43
N LEU A 33 -0.65 9.22 5.26
CA LEU A 33 -1.23 7.89 5.10
C LEU A 33 -0.18 6.78 5.25
N SER A 34 0.98 6.93 4.61
CA SER A 34 2.04 5.92 4.63
C SER A 34 2.63 5.72 6.03
N GLY A 35 2.71 6.77 6.84
CA GLY A 35 3.09 6.65 8.26
C GLY A 35 2.15 5.75 9.08
N ARG A 36 0.88 5.59 8.67
CA ARG A 36 -0.09 4.72 9.37
C ARG A 36 0.12 3.23 9.14
N ILE A 37 1.03 2.83 8.26
CA ILE A 37 1.38 1.42 8.09
C ILE A 37 2.06 0.82 9.34
N LEU A 38 2.53 1.67 10.26
CA LEU A 38 3.11 1.31 11.55
C LEU A 38 2.15 1.53 12.73
N ASP A 39 0.86 1.77 12.49
CA ASP A 39 -0.12 1.96 13.57
C ASP A 39 -0.20 0.72 14.48
N THR A 40 -0.42 0.92 15.78
CA THR A 40 -0.55 -0.17 16.75
C THR A 40 -1.80 -1.02 16.49
N GLY A 41 -2.86 -0.43 15.93
CA GLY A 41 -4.09 -1.11 15.56
C GLY A 41 -3.92 -1.96 14.29
N VAL A 42 -4.12 -3.27 14.43
CA VAL A 42 -4.00 -4.24 13.33
C VAL A 42 -4.93 -3.91 12.16
N SER A 43 -6.19 -3.52 12.46
CA SER A 43 -7.16 -3.16 11.42
C SER A 43 -6.75 -1.92 10.63
N VAL A 44 -6.14 -0.94 11.31
CA VAL A 44 -5.56 0.26 10.67
C VAL A 44 -4.43 -0.12 9.73
N ARG A 45 -3.46 -0.94 10.16
CA ARG A 45 -2.36 -1.41 9.29
C ARG A 45 -2.88 -2.13 8.04
N LYS A 46 -3.83 -3.05 8.22
CA LYS A 46 -4.48 -3.77 7.11
C LYS A 46 -5.20 -2.82 6.16
N LYS A 47 -5.87 -1.79 6.68
CA LYS A 47 -6.56 -0.77 5.87
C LYS A 47 -5.57 0.03 5.03
N VAL A 48 -4.47 0.48 5.63
CA VAL A 48 -3.41 1.23 4.92
C VAL A 48 -2.81 0.38 3.80
N ILE A 49 -2.48 -0.89 4.06
CA ILE A 49 -1.93 -1.80 3.03
C ILE A 49 -2.89 -1.92 1.83
N LYS A 50 -4.20 -2.03 2.06
CA LYS A 50 -5.21 -2.08 0.99
C LYS A 50 -5.26 -0.77 0.19
N ILE A 51 -5.30 0.38 0.86
CA ILE A 51 -5.29 1.69 0.19
C ILE A 51 -4.02 1.85 -0.66
N MET A 52 -2.87 1.43 -0.14
CA MET A 52 -1.59 1.51 -0.85
C MET A 52 -1.55 0.61 -2.09
N LYS A 53 -2.08 -0.62 -1.99
CA LYS A 53 -2.31 -1.48 -3.17
C LYS A 53 -3.16 -0.77 -4.22
N ASP A 54 -4.27 -0.16 -3.80
CA ASP A 54 -5.19 0.50 -4.72
C ASP A 54 -4.53 1.73 -5.39
N ILE A 55 -3.68 2.47 -4.67
CA ILE A 55 -2.87 3.56 -5.24
C ILE A 55 -1.96 3.02 -6.35
N CYS A 56 -1.24 1.92 -6.12
CA CYS A 56 -0.36 1.32 -7.12
C CYS A 56 -1.10 0.88 -8.39
N ILE A 57 -2.37 0.46 -8.26
CA ILE A 57 -3.19 0.02 -9.40
C ILE A 57 -3.79 1.21 -10.15
N GLN A 58 -4.35 2.18 -9.43
CA GLN A 58 -5.09 3.31 -10.03
C GLN A 58 -4.18 4.44 -10.50
N HIS A 59 -3.01 4.59 -9.87
CA HIS A 59 -2.05 5.65 -10.13
C HIS A 59 -0.64 5.08 -10.39
N PRO A 60 -0.44 4.25 -11.44
CA PRO A 60 0.82 3.54 -11.68
C PRO A 60 2.02 4.49 -11.86
N ASN A 61 1.80 5.70 -12.35
CA ASN A 61 2.83 6.72 -12.55
C ASN A 61 3.12 7.56 -11.29
N PHE A 62 2.61 7.16 -10.13
CA PHE A 62 2.87 7.90 -8.89
C PHE A 62 4.35 7.79 -8.50
N THR A 63 4.99 8.93 -8.23
CA THR A 63 6.44 9.02 -8.03
C THR A 63 6.95 8.29 -6.78
N LYS A 64 6.05 7.88 -5.87
CA LYS A 64 6.38 7.14 -4.65
C LYS A 64 5.98 5.65 -4.71
N THR A 65 5.66 5.11 -5.88
CA THR A 65 5.24 3.70 -6.03
C THR A 65 6.28 2.71 -5.47
N SER A 66 7.57 2.90 -5.72
CA SER A 66 8.63 2.04 -5.14
C SER A 66 8.66 2.11 -3.61
N ASP A 67 8.54 3.32 -3.04
CA ASP A 67 8.46 3.50 -1.59
C ASP A 67 7.24 2.82 -0.96
N ILE A 68 6.10 2.80 -1.68
CA ILE A 68 4.92 2.02 -1.28
C ILE A 68 5.25 0.53 -1.20
N TYR A 69 5.84 -0.05 -2.25
CA TYR A 69 6.18 -1.46 -2.27
C TYR A 69 7.13 -1.83 -1.15
N VAL A 70 8.19 -1.04 -0.95
CA VAL A 70 9.16 -1.24 0.14
C VAL A 70 8.47 -1.19 1.51
N LYS A 71 7.55 -0.24 1.73
CA LYS A 71 6.79 -0.17 2.99
C LYS A 71 5.87 -1.38 3.19
N ILE A 72 5.17 -1.83 2.15
CA ILE A 72 4.30 -3.01 2.22
C ILE A 72 5.11 -4.29 2.48
N ILE A 73 6.20 -4.52 1.74
CA ILE A 73 6.97 -5.78 1.86
C ILE A 73 7.64 -5.91 3.24
N ARG A 74 8.07 -4.80 3.84
CA ARG A 74 8.59 -4.78 5.22
C ARG A 74 7.55 -5.24 6.26
N ARG A 75 6.25 -5.22 5.93
CA ARG A 75 5.19 -5.77 6.78
C ARG A 75 5.10 -7.31 6.74
N LEU A 76 5.94 -8.01 6.00
CA LEU A 76 6.12 -9.46 6.18
C LEU A 76 6.65 -9.84 7.58
N ASN A 77 7.31 -8.90 8.26
CA ASN A 77 7.80 -9.04 9.63
C ASN A 77 6.79 -8.53 10.68
N ASP A 78 5.50 -8.44 10.34
CA ASP A 78 4.46 -8.09 11.33
C ASP A 78 4.23 -9.24 12.31
N GLU A 79 4.02 -8.90 13.58
CA GLU A 79 3.69 -9.86 14.63
C GLU A 79 2.34 -10.55 14.34
N GLU A 80 1.45 -9.84 13.63
CA GLU A 80 0.15 -10.35 13.24
C GLU A 80 0.20 -11.12 11.92
N VAL A 81 0.05 -12.44 12.00
CA VAL A 81 0.01 -13.35 10.84
C VAL A 81 -1.01 -12.90 9.78
N GLY A 82 -2.13 -12.31 10.20
CA GLY A 82 -3.15 -11.79 9.30
C GLY A 82 -2.70 -10.60 8.46
N VAL A 83 -1.71 -9.82 8.92
CA VAL A 83 -1.07 -8.75 8.14
C VAL A 83 -0.10 -9.35 7.14
N CYS A 84 0.75 -10.30 7.56
CA CYS A 84 1.71 -10.96 6.67
C CYS A 84 1.01 -11.67 5.50
N LYS A 85 -0.11 -12.38 5.77
CA LYS A 85 -0.94 -12.99 4.73
C LYS A 85 -1.48 -11.96 3.73
N LEU A 86 -1.92 -10.80 4.22
CA LEU A 86 -2.39 -9.72 3.35
C LEU A 86 -1.26 -9.19 2.46
N VAL A 87 -0.06 -9.01 2.99
CA VAL A 87 1.11 -8.56 2.19
C VAL A 87 1.40 -9.53 1.05
N LEU A 88 1.39 -10.85 1.32
CA LEU A 88 1.56 -11.87 0.28
C LEU A 88 0.46 -11.82 -0.77
N GLU A 89 -0.80 -11.62 -0.37
CA GLU A 89 -1.93 -11.47 -1.29
C GLU A 89 -1.79 -10.22 -2.18
N VAL A 90 -1.33 -9.10 -1.60
CA VAL A 90 -1.06 -7.85 -2.34
C VAL A 90 -0.04 -8.10 -3.45
N PHE A 91 1.14 -8.63 -3.13
CA PHE A 91 2.18 -8.84 -4.15
C PHE A 91 1.83 -9.96 -5.13
N ARG A 92 1.10 -10.99 -4.69
CA ARG A 92 0.52 -11.97 -5.63
C ARG A 92 -0.36 -11.29 -6.66
N THR A 93 -1.21 -10.35 -6.24
CA THR A 93 -2.10 -9.61 -7.13
C THR A 93 -1.32 -8.68 -8.07
N LEU A 94 -0.38 -7.90 -7.52
CA LEU A 94 0.33 -6.85 -8.25
C LEU A 94 1.37 -7.38 -9.21
N TRP A 95 2.09 -8.44 -8.84
CA TRP A 95 3.25 -8.93 -9.59
C TRP A 95 3.01 -10.27 -10.27
N PHE A 96 2.23 -11.16 -9.66
CA PHE A 96 2.16 -12.58 -10.05
C PHE A 96 0.79 -13.03 -10.54
N THR A 97 0.01 -12.14 -11.15
CA THR A 97 -1.21 -12.47 -11.91
C THR A 97 -0.92 -12.64 -13.39
N PRO A 98 -1.65 -13.49 -14.15
CA PRO A 98 -1.49 -13.56 -15.59
C PRO A 98 -1.67 -12.18 -16.25
N ALA A 99 -0.78 -11.83 -17.18
CA ALA A 99 -0.75 -10.54 -17.85
C ALA A 99 -0.06 -10.68 -19.22
N SER A 100 -0.22 -9.67 -20.08
CA SER A 100 0.50 -9.58 -21.36
C SER A 100 2.01 -9.42 -21.15
N GLU A 101 2.81 -9.69 -22.19
CA GLU A 101 4.28 -9.55 -22.12
C GLU A 101 4.72 -8.12 -21.72
N GLU A 102 4.01 -7.10 -22.22
CA GLU A 102 4.27 -5.69 -21.87
C GLU A 102 4.03 -5.43 -20.37
N GLU A 103 2.91 -5.91 -19.84
CA GLU A 103 2.58 -5.79 -18.42
C GLU A 103 3.56 -6.57 -17.53
N VAL A 104 4.03 -7.73 -17.99
CA VAL A 104 5.05 -8.52 -17.29
C VAL A 104 6.38 -7.76 -17.23
N ALA A 105 6.81 -7.13 -18.32
CA ALA A 105 8.02 -6.31 -18.34
C ALA A 105 7.92 -5.14 -17.35
N GLY A 106 6.78 -4.44 -17.30
CA GLY A 106 6.52 -3.38 -16.32
C GLY A 106 6.57 -3.87 -14.87
N ARG A 107 5.99 -5.05 -14.59
CA ARG A 107 6.05 -5.67 -13.25
C ARG A 107 7.45 -6.12 -12.87
N ALA A 108 8.24 -6.63 -13.83
CA ALA A 108 9.63 -7.00 -13.59
C ALA A 108 10.48 -5.80 -13.20
N ALA A 109 10.28 -4.64 -13.84
CA ALA A 109 10.93 -3.39 -13.45
C ALA A 109 10.57 -2.98 -12.01
N ASN A 110 9.28 -3.05 -11.65
CA ASN A 110 8.84 -2.77 -10.28
C ASN A 110 9.48 -3.69 -9.23
N ILE A 111 9.66 -4.98 -9.54
CA ILE A 111 10.35 -5.93 -8.64
C ILE A 111 11.83 -5.56 -8.51
N ALA A 112 12.50 -5.28 -9.63
CA ALA A 112 13.92 -4.93 -9.64
C ALA A 112 14.19 -3.67 -8.79
N ASP A 113 13.35 -2.64 -8.92
CA ASP A 113 13.46 -1.40 -8.15
C ASP A 113 13.33 -1.64 -6.64
N VAL A 114 12.49 -2.57 -6.22
CA VAL A 114 12.30 -2.90 -4.80
C VAL A 114 13.47 -3.71 -4.24
N VAL A 115 14.03 -4.62 -5.03
CA VAL A 115 15.16 -5.47 -4.61
C VAL A 115 16.47 -4.68 -4.55
N ALA A 116 16.58 -3.58 -5.31
CA ALA A 116 17.77 -2.73 -5.31
C ALA A 116 17.90 -1.78 -4.10
N ILE A 117 16.90 -1.75 -3.20
CA ILE A 117 16.82 -0.85 -2.02
C ILE A 117 17.12 -1.62 -0.72
#